data_AF-A0A0A2K989-F1
#
_entry.id   AF-A0A0A2K989-F1
#
_cell.length_a   1.000
_cell.length_b   1.000
_cell.length_c   1.000
_cell.angle_alpha   90.00
_cell.angle_beta   90.00
_cell.angle_gamma   90.00
#
_symmetry.space_group_name_H-M   'P 1'
#
loop_
_entity.id
_entity.type
_entity.pdbx_description
1 polymer ?
#
loop_
_entity_poly.entity_id
_entity_poly.type
_entity_poly.pdbx_seq_one_letter_code
_entity_poly.pdbx_strand_id
1 'polypeptide(L)'
;MRTSSPVEVDQNKQTKRARTTAKPKKAIKDVGICSMDKKQIGDHVKAALALNKYELNRTVINLQMDTAFFRSFFVDNNKLSKPLPITPTEFDDTSPVVVVDFSHHQAGELLGVSKVKGGNRLTTTHLATMCVVFYPSRGTAKIWMSV
;
A
#
# COMPACT_ATOMS: atom_id res chain seq x y z
N MET A 1 50.86 -46.55 2.93
CA MET A 1 49.73 -47.46 3.21
C MET A 1 48.47 -46.63 3.42
N ARG A 2 47.32 -47.09 2.90
CA ARG A 2 45.98 -46.46 3.01
C ARG A 2 45.39 -46.60 4.41
N THR A 3 44.25 -45.91 4.62
CA THR A 3 43.24 -45.97 5.71
C THR A 3 43.56 -45.09 6.92
N SER A 4 42.64 -44.32 7.52
CA SER A 4 41.20 -44.10 7.32
C SER A 4 40.76 -42.90 8.19
N SER A 5 39.77 -42.13 7.75
CA SER A 5 39.05 -41.16 8.60
C SER A 5 38.26 -41.85 9.71
N PRO A 6 37.96 -41.13 10.80
CA PRO A 6 36.55 -40.97 11.18
C PRO A 6 36.17 -39.51 11.44
N VAL A 7 34.90 -39.24 11.14
CA VAL A 7 34.15 -37.99 11.31
C VAL A 7 33.59 -37.96 12.72
N GLU A 8 33.81 -36.91 13.52
CA GLU A 8 32.90 -36.52 14.60
C GLU A 8 32.88 -34.98 14.75
N VAL A 9 31.81 -34.33 14.29
CA VAL A 9 30.65 -33.82 15.03
C VAL A 9 30.82 -32.38 15.54
N ASP A 10 30.30 -31.51 14.69
CA ASP A 10 29.74 -30.17 14.88
C ASP A 10 29.16 -29.89 16.29
N GLN A 11 29.57 -28.76 16.89
CA GLN A 11 28.82 -28.11 17.99
C GLN A 11 29.23 -26.64 18.15
N ASN A 12 28.98 -25.78 17.16
CA ASN A 12 28.94 -24.33 17.41
C ASN A 12 27.49 -23.85 17.54
N LYS A 13 26.94 -23.98 18.75
CA LYS A 13 25.56 -23.60 19.10
C LYS A 13 25.35 -22.09 18.99
N GLN A 14 24.61 -21.69 17.96
CA GLN A 14 23.97 -20.38 17.84
C GLN A 14 23.04 -20.10 19.03
N THR A 15 23.27 -18.98 19.73
CA THR A 15 22.37 -18.45 20.74
C THR A 15 21.10 -17.91 20.08
N LYS A 16 20.04 -18.72 20.02
CA LYS A 16 18.70 -18.26 19.63
C LYS A 16 18.13 -17.38 20.75
N ARG A 17 18.15 -16.06 20.57
CA ARG A 17 17.34 -15.13 21.39
C ARG A 17 15.86 -15.48 21.21
N ALA A 18 15.22 -15.85 22.31
CA ALA A 18 13.80 -16.13 22.37
C ALA A 18 13.00 -14.90 21.90
N ARG A 19 12.15 -15.10 20.90
CA ARG A 19 11.27 -14.08 20.33
C ARG A 19 10.15 -13.83 21.35
N THR A 20 10.19 -12.67 22.00
CA THR A 20 9.12 -12.18 22.86
C THR A 20 7.80 -12.24 22.11
N THR A 21 6.83 -12.93 22.70
CA THR A 21 5.46 -13.04 22.21
C THR A 21 4.87 -11.64 22.01
N ALA A 22 4.49 -11.34 20.77
CA ALA A 22 3.86 -10.07 20.43
C ALA A 22 2.54 -9.95 21.19
N LYS A 23 2.42 -8.91 22.03
CA LYS A 23 1.17 -8.56 22.70
C LYS A 23 0.04 -8.44 21.68
N PRO A 24 -1.19 -8.91 21.99
CA PRO A 24 -2.31 -8.80 21.07
C PRO A 24 -2.55 -7.32 20.75
N LYS A 25 -2.57 -7.01 19.45
CA LYS A 25 -2.85 -5.66 18.96
C LYS A 25 -4.27 -5.29 19.41
N LYS A 26 -4.40 -4.08 20.00
CA LYS A 26 -5.68 -3.45 20.33
C LYS A 26 -6.65 -3.64 19.15
N ALA A 27 -7.91 -3.98 19.47
CA ALA A 27 -8.99 -4.09 18.52
C ALA A 27 -8.99 -2.87 17.59
N ILE A 28 -8.72 -3.13 16.31
CA ILE A 28 -8.87 -2.17 15.24
C ILE A 28 -10.38 -1.89 15.23
N LYS A 29 -10.78 -0.63 15.48
CA LYS A 29 -12.16 -0.20 15.17
C LYS A 29 -12.47 -0.74 13.78
N ASP A 30 -13.57 -1.46 13.58
CA ASP A 30 -13.96 -1.88 12.23
C ASP A 30 -14.10 -0.62 11.38
N VAL A 31 -13.08 -0.37 10.56
CA VAL A 31 -12.96 0.85 9.75
C VAL A 31 -13.75 0.70 8.44
N GLY A 32 -14.45 -0.41 8.26
CA GLY A 32 -15.03 -0.85 7.00
C GLY A 32 -14.19 -1.93 6.33
N ILE A 33 -14.66 -2.42 5.20
CA ILE A 33 -14.10 -3.55 4.45
C ILE A 33 -13.37 -3.03 3.22
N CYS A 34 -12.14 -3.51 3.02
CA CYS A 34 -11.40 -3.33 1.78
C CYS A 34 -10.65 -4.63 1.44
N SER A 35 -10.61 -4.96 0.15
CA SER A 35 -9.86 -6.08 -0.43
C SER A 35 -8.34 -5.99 -0.19
N MET A 36 -7.82 -4.80 0.12
CA MET A 36 -6.40 -4.57 0.39
C MET A 36 -6.21 -3.65 1.59
N ASP A 37 -5.23 -3.96 2.42
CA ASP A 37 -4.79 -3.05 3.47
C ASP A 37 -3.94 -1.89 2.90
N LYS A 38 -3.69 -0.87 3.74
CA LYS A 38 -2.85 0.29 3.40
C LYS A 38 -1.49 -0.11 2.82
N LYS A 39 -0.86 -1.15 3.39
CA LYS A 39 0.48 -1.57 3.02
C LYS A 39 0.46 -2.19 1.63
N GLN A 40 -0.50 -3.07 1.35
CA GLN A 40 -0.71 -3.70 0.05
C GLN A 40 -0.97 -2.63 -1.03
N ILE A 41 -1.84 -1.66 -0.76
CA ILE A 41 -2.08 -0.53 -1.67
C ILE A 41 -0.77 0.21 -1.96
N GLY A 42 -0.01 0.57 -0.92
CA GLY A 42 1.29 1.24 -1.09
C GLY A 42 2.32 0.40 -1.84
N ASP A 43 2.36 -0.91 -1.63
CA ASP A 43 3.23 -1.85 -2.36
C ASP A 43 2.86 -1.92 -3.84
N HIS A 44 1.57 -1.95 -4.17
CA HIS A 44 1.10 -1.91 -5.57
C HIS A 44 1.43 -0.59 -6.26
N VAL A 45 1.24 0.55 -5.57
CA VAL A 45 1.65 1.87 -6.09
C VAL A 45 3.15 1.88 -6.38
N LYS A 46 3.96 1.41 -5.44
CA LYS A 46 5.42 1.35 -5.63
C LYS A 46 5.82 0.45 -6.79
N ALA A 47 5.16 -0.70 -6.94
CA ALA A 47 5.40 -1.62 -8.03
C ALA A 47 5.04 -1.00 -9.39
N ALA A 48 3.95 -0.23 -9.46
CA ALA A 48 3.57 0.49 -10.68
C ALA A 48 4.63 1.53 -11.11
N LEU A 49 5.36 2.11 -10.16
CA LEU A 49 6.47 3.03 -10.43
C LEU A 49 7.79 2.32 -10.74
N ALA A 50 7.90 1.00 -10.54
CA ALA A 50 9.11 0.27 -10.86
C ALA A 50 9.33 0.22 -12.37
N LEU A 51 10.56 0.48 -12.80
CA LEU A 51 10.93 0.40 -14.22
C LEU A 51 11.32 -1.03 -14.59
N ASN A 52 10.52 -1.68 -15.42
CA ASN A 52 10.81 -2.99 -15.98
C ASN A 52 11.37 -2.84 -17.39
N LYS A 53 12.70 -2.83 -17.52
CA LYS A 53 13.52 -2.76 -18.75
C LYS A 53 13.03 -1.80 -19.85
N TYR A 54 11.92 -2.09 -20.54
CA TYR A 54 11.37 -1.30 -21.65
C TYR A 54 9.88 -0.94 -21.49
N GLU A 55 9.22 -1.33 -20.39
CA GLU A 55 7.78 -1.15 -20.22
C GLU A 55 7.44 -0.45 -18.90
N LEU A 56 6.42 0.42 -18.95
CA LEU A 56 5.77 0.94 -17.76
C LEU A 56 4.81 -0.11 -17.21
N ASN A 57 4.83 -0.30 -15.91
CA ASN A 57 3.87 -1.18 -15.25
C ASN A 57 2.46 -0.58 -15.32
N ARG A 58 1.44 -1.44 -15.19
CA ARG A 58 0.04 -0.99 -15.12
C ARG A 58 -0.10 0.08 -14.04
N THR A 59 -0.62 1.23 -14.45
CA THR A 59 -0.82 2.39 -13.57
C THR A 59 -2.21 2.41 -12.92
N VAL A 60 -2.97 1.32 -13.06
CA VAL A 60 -4.33 1.18 -12.51
C VAL A 60 -4.40 0.02 -11.53
N ILE A 61 -4.86 0.30 -10.32
CA ILE A 61 -5.12 -0.70 -9.27
C ILE A 61 -6.62 -0.78 -9.05
N ASN A 62 -7.19 -1.99 -9.12
CA ASN A 62 -8.60 -2.22 -8.80
C ASN A 62 -8.73 -2.70 -7.34
N LEU A 63 -9.70 -2.14 -6.63
CA LEU A 63 -10.00 -2.44 -5.24
C LEU A 63 -11.49 -2.70 -5.09
N GLN A 64 -11.85 -3.63 -4.21
CA GLN A 64 -13.17 -3.66 -3.60
C GLN A 64 -13.08 -2.99 -2.24
N MET A 65 -13.95 -2.04 -1.96
CA MET A 65 -14.04 -1.38 -0.66
C MET A 65 -15.45 -0.84 -0.43
N ASP A 66 -15.86 -0.77 0.84
CA ASP A 66 -17.10 -0.09 1.23
C ASP A 66 -16.87 1.41 1.48
N THR A 67 -17.98 2.14 1.61
CA THR A 67 -17.97 3.59 1.83
C THR A 67 -17.36 3.95 3.19
N ALA A 68 -17.52 3.10 4.21
CA ALA A 68 -16.93 3.31 5.53
C ALA A 68 -15.39 3.33 5.47
N PHE A 69 -14.81 2.34 4.79
CA PHE A 69 -13.37 2.27 4.58
C PHE A 69 -12.88 3.45 3.75
N PHE A 70 -13.58 3.75 2.65
CA PHE A 70 -13.22 4.88 1.80
C PHE A 70 -13.20 6.20 2.59
N ARG A 71 -14.25 6.47 3.38
CA ARG A 71 -14.33 7.65 4.24
C ARG A 71 -13.19 7.70 5.25
N SER A 72 -12.99 6.64 6.02
CA SER A 72 -11.93 6.66 7.02
C SER A 72 -10.53 6.74 6.42
N PHE A 73 -10.31 6.21 5.21
CA PHE A 73 -8.99 6.17 4.60
C PHE A 73 -8.62 7.46 3.86
N PHE A 74 -9.57 8.04 3.10
CA PHE A 74 -9.33 9.21 2.25
C PHE A 74 -9.91 10.52 2.77
N VAL A 75 -10.97 10.47 3.59
CA VAL A 75 -11.72 11.67 4.04
C VAL A 75 -11.34 12.02 5.48
N ASP A 76 -11.59 11.11 6.42
CA ASP A 76 -11.44 11.33 7.86
C ASP A 76 -10.03 11.02 8.38
N ASN A 77 -9.03 11.12 7.50
CA ASN A 77 -7.66 10.71 7.79
C ASN A 77 -6.85 11.85 8.43
N ASN A 78 -6.89 11.89 9.76
CA ASN A 78 -6.19 12.89 10.58
C ASN A 78 -4.64 12.88 10.47
N LYS A 79 -4.05 11.97 9.68
CA LYS A 79 -2.60 11.91 9.46
C LYS A 79 -2.14 12.76 8.27
N LEU A 80 -3.07 13.27 7.48
CA LEU A 80 -2.77 14.14 6.34
C LEU A 80 -2.59 15.57 6.84
N SER A 81 -1.61 16.29 6.28
CA SER A 81 -1.40 17.70 6.63
C SER A 81 -2.51 18.60 6.10
N LYS A 82 -3.17 18.18 5.01
CA LYS A 82 -4.33 18.84 4.40
C LYS A 82 -5.36 17.81 3.95
N PRO A 83 -6.67 18.11 4.03
CA PRO A 83 -7.70 17.25 3.46
C PRO A 83 -7.47 17.00 1.97
N LEU A 84 -7.85 15.81 1.49
CA LEU A 84 -7.84 15.51 0.06
C LEU A 84 -9.06 16.17 -0.61
N PRO A 85 -8.93 16.73 -1.82
CA PRO A 85 -10.07 17.24 -2.56
C PRO A 85 -10.93 16.05 -3.04
N ILE A 86 -12.19 16.05 -2.61
CA ILE A 86 -13.16 14.98 -2.89
C ILE A 86 -14.35 15.59 -3.63
N THR A 87 -14.78 14.91 -4.69
CA THR A 87 -15.94 15.30 -5.49
C THR A 87 -16.90 14.12 -5.68
N PRO A 88 -18.19 14.24 -5.31
CA PRO A 88 -18.80 15.37 -4.60
C PRO A 88 -18.35 15.45 -3.13
N THR A 89 -18.49 16.63 -2.51
CA THR A 89 -18.13 16.85 -1.09
C THR A 89 -18.97 16.01 -0.14
N GLU A 90 -20.24 15.85 -0.45
CA GLU A 90 -21.18 14.99 0.27
C GLU A 90 -21.56 13.83 -0.63
N PHE A 91 -21.49 12.62 -0.08
CA PHE A 91 -21.81 11.38 -0.79
C PHE A 91 -22.27 10.31 0.19
N ASP A 92 -22.89 9.25 -0.32
CA ASP A 92 -23.37 8.11 0.45
C ASP A 92 -23.25 6.83 -0.39
N ASP A 93 -23.82 5.73 0.10
CA ASP A 93 -23.82 4.44 -0.59
C ASP A 93 -24.63 4.45 -1.90
N THR A 94 -25.50 5.45 -2.10
CA THR A 94 -26.33 5.61 -3.30
C THR A 94 -25.67 6.49 -4.36
N SER A 95 -24.62 7.22 -3.97
CA SER A 95 -23.91 8.13 -4.86
C SER A 95 -23.26 7.37 -6.02
N PRO A 96 -23.38 7.87 -7.27
CA PRO A 96 -22.97 7.10 -8.45
C PRO A 96 -21.45 6.96 -8.56
N VAL A 97 -20.72 8.02 -8.22
CA VAL A 97 -19.26 8.07 -8.26
C VAL A 97 -18.73 9.11 -7.28
N VAL A 98 -17.58 8.80 -6.68
CA VAL A 98 -16.83 9.71 -5.82
C VAL A 98 -15.39 9.69 -6.31
N VAL A 99 -14.80 10.87 -6.52
CA VAL A 99 -13.44 11.04 -7.03
C VAL A 99 -12.59 11.74 -5.99
N VAL A 100 -11.36 11.28 -5.83
CA VAL A 100 -10.34 11.91 -4.98
C VAL A 100 -9.07 12.09 -5.80
N ASP A 101 -8.62 13.32 -5.94
CA ASP A 101 -7.38 13.64 -6.65
C ASP A 101 -6.34 14.12 -5.66
N PHE A 102 -5.10 13.64 -5.78
CA PHE A 102 -4.05 14.09 -4.87
C PHE A 102 -2.66 14.00 -5.45
N SER A 103 -1.82 14.91 -4.96
CA SER A 103 -0.43 15.06 -5.38
C SER A 103 0.47 13.95 -4.84
N HIS A 104 1.67 13.85 -5.43
CA HIS A 104 2.80 13.09 -4.88
C HIS A 104 2.96 13.22 -3.35
N HIS A 105 2.94 14.46 -2.84
CA HIS A 105 3.19 14.75 -1.44
C HIS A 105 2.11 14.13 -0.55
N GLN A 106 0.84 14.37 -0.88
CA GLN A 106 -0.32 13.80 -0.17
C GLN A 106 -0.33 12.27 -0.26
N ALA A 107 0.04 11.69 -1.41
CA ALA A 107 0.20 10.24 -1.53
C ALA A 107 1.31 9.71 -0.60
N GLY A 108 2.40 10.46 -0.44
CA GLY A 108 3.48 10.14 0.48
C GLY A 108 3.06 10.16 1.94
N GLU A 109 2.22 11.11 2.35
CA GLU A 109 1.60 11.13 3.69
C GLU A 109 0.62 9.96 3.88
N LEU A 110 -0.21 9.72 2.87
CA LEU A 110 -1.26 8.71 2.90
C LEU A 110 -0.71 7.29 2.94
N LEU A 111 0.27 6.95 2.10
CA LEU A 111 0.77 5.59 1.88
C LEU A 111 2.19 5.37 2.44
N GLY A 112 2.95 6.44 2.63
CA GLY A 112 4.34 6.45 3.04
C GLY A 112 5.27 6.93 1.92
N VAL A 113 6.20 7.83 2.24
CA VAL A 113 7.13 8.47 1.28
C VAL A 113 7.98 7.49 0.46
N SER A 114 8.22 6.28 0.97
CA SER A 114 8.96 5.25 0.26
C SER A 114 8.15 4.51 -0.81
N LYS A 115 6.84 4.78 -0.91
CA LYS A 115 5.89 4.17 -1.85
C LYS A 115 5.65 5.02 -3.10
N VAL A 116 5.90 6.32 -3.02
CA VAL A 116 5.68 7.29 -4.12
C VAL A 116 6.89 7.47 -5.04
N LYS A 117 7.87 6.56 -4.92
CA LYS A 117 9.02 6.46 -5.81
C LYS A 117 9.36 4.99 -6.09
N GLY A 118 9.75 4.72 -7.33
CA GLY A 118 10.21 3.43 -7.84
C GLY A 118 11.39 3.61 -8.79
N GLY A 119 11.78 2.54 -9.49
CA GLY A 119 12.84 2.60 -10.50
C GLY A 119 13.83 1.44 -10.39
N ASN A 120 14.95 1.55 -11.10
CA ASN A 120 16.04 0.58 -11.12
C ASN A 120 17.38 1.29 -10.79
N ARG A 121 18.51 0.59 -10.95
CA ARG A 121 19.85 1.18 -10.67
C ARG A 121 20.16 2.43 -11.51
N LEU A 122 19.50 2.61 -12.65
CA LEU A 122 19.82 3.64 -13.64
C LEU A 122 18.89 4.85 -13.58
N THR A 123 17.63 4.66 -13.18
CA THR A 123 16.62 5.73 -13.18
C THR A 123 15.64 5.53 -12.03
N THR A 124 15.27 6.65 -11.41
CA THR A 124 14.19 6.73 -10.42
C THR A 124 12.96 7.35 -11.07
N THR A 125 11.81 6.73 -10.81
CA THR A 125 10.51 7.17 -11.27
C THR A 125 9.74 7.69 -10.07
N HIS A 126 9.08 8.84 -10.24
CA HIS A 126 8.31 9.48 -9.19
C HIS A 126 6.84 9.44 -9.55
N LEU A 127 5.98 9.25 -8.55
CA LEU A 127 4.56 9.49 -8.73
C LEU A 127 4.34 10.99 -8.97
N ALA A 128 3.61 11.38 -10.00
CA ALA A 128 3.21 12.77 -10.22
C ALA A 128 1.88 13.06 -9.50
N THR A 129 0.81 12.37 -9.89
CA THR A 129 -0.54 12.49 -9.30
C THR A 129 -1.23 11.13 -9.18
N MET A 130 -2.19 11.06 -8.25
CA MET A 130 -3.10 9.93 -8.09
C MET A 130 -4.54 10.40 -8.16
N CYS A 131 -5.39 9.58 -8.78
CA CYS A 131 -6.83 9.75 -8.82
C CYS A 131 -7.49 8.45 -8.36
N VAL A 132 -8.38 8.54 -7.38
CA VAL A 132 -9.18 7.41 -6.90
C VAL A 132 -10.61 7.63 -7.34
N VAL A 133 -11.12 6.71 -8.16
CA VAL A 133 -12.51 6.71 -8.61
C VAL A 133 -13.23 5.59 -7.86
N PHE A 134 -14.09 5.98 -6.91
CA PHE A 134 -14.89 5.08 -6.11
C PHE A 134 -16.34 5.04 -6.61
N TYR A 135 -16.91 3.85 -6.68
CA TYR A 135 -18.30 3.59 -7.03
C TYR A 135 -19.00 2.99 -5.80
N PRO A 136 -19.59 3.82 -4.92
CA PRO A 136 -20.19 3.39 -3.65
C PRO A 136 -21.20 2.26 -3.83
N SER A 137 -22.14 2.42 -4.77
CA SER A 137 -23.19 1.42 -5.04
C SER A 137 -22.67 0.06 -5.51
N ARG A 138 -21.41 -0.01 -5.96
CA ARG A 138 -20.75 -1.25 -6.41
C ARG A 138 -19.74 -1.78 -5.40
N GLY A 139 -19.38 -1.00 -4.37
CA GLY A 139 -18.28 -1.34 -3.46
C GLY A 139 -16.94 -1.52 -4.18
N THR A 140 -16.68 -0.73 -5.23
CA THR A 140 -15.44 -0.85 -6.03
C THR A 140 -14.75 0.49 -6.20
N ALA A 141 -13.42 0.50 -6.15
CA ALA A 141 -12.60 1.66 -6.44
C ALA A 141 -11.50 1.32 -7.46
N LYS A 142 -11.09 2.34 -8.21
CA LYS A 142 -9.92 2.27 -9.10
C LYS A 142 -8.97 3.39 -8.75
N ILE A 143 -7.70 3.05 -8.55
CA ILE A 143 -6.63 4.00 -8.35
C ILE A 143 -5.87 4.15 -9.65
N TRP A 144 -5.84 5.35 -10.20
CA TRP A 144 -5.06 5.75 -11.36
C TRP A 144 -3.83 6.53 -10.92
N MET A 145 -2.71 6.24 -11.55
CA MET A 145 -1.42 6.87 -11.26
C MET A 145 -0.86 7.50 -12.52
N SER A 146 -0.30 8.69 -12.37
CA SER A 146 0.56 9.32 -13.36
C SER A 146 2.01 9.33 -12.85
N VAL A 147 2.94 9.24 -13.80
CA VAL A 147 4.38 9.13 -13.59
C VAL A 147 5.06 10.34 -14.20
#